data_AF-A0A087S926-F1
#
_entry.id   AF-A0A087S926-F1
#
_cell.length_a   1.000
_cell.length_b   1.000
_cell.length_c   1.000
_cell.angle_alpha   90.00
_cell.angle_beta   90.00
_cell.angle_gamma   90.00
#
_symmetry.space_group_name_H-M   'P 1'
#
loop_
_entity.id
_entity.type
_entity.pdbx_description
1 polymer ?
#
loop_
_entity_poly.entity_id
_entity_poly.type
_entity_poly.pdbx_seq_one_letter_code
_entity_poly.pdbx_strand_id
1 'polypeptide(L)'
;MNNMIVKQTKEQSIGILLSLSSILSISFIVSHLFIPIFPTINRFTYSYIYTSNFLGTPLNDAIAIMILTSSIFFMEKKYWHIGGLSISSSFFLYYISEIDYLLILIPIVIIGAIIILNYKNARKYFSTSNFFMWSFIILSIFSLYSVIRWLVFPLDQIPFFEGLTWHLVKIEFDAFYLIARFSPILITLLITSFLIFPFRPYLVTIWNSLLSYGKSENNTKLILNFNFQKFSKYAFYIALGLGLLIPFYALITVPDGVGIGTDIIFYHQWLTEMHNFPDDTIHLAFVKLGGDQLSEGQGDRPLTLLFLYALSSIFNTNSTEFLNSIFFLLTPLLILSSYFFAKQVRDQNFARVVMILTPFSYQVIVGLYTGFIANWLAVITTFITFALILKLEKNFKLVTILLIFLSVLATMFFHTYTWTYLLATISLFLGIKIIFERRKISLKFVISIFLIMLSLGAVDYLKGEFLESNVGIQSNVIRATDVLSVYEFTDRWNNTMYNFTVFFGGYYNNTVLLLFAIVGMLFLTKKNSDYLLAASIFVAALPILFGEYGVQSRLYYDMPIHIIATLGLLSFYNSKLGSKIKIPVIIFIFIHFLLYGIRSVSNFQLVM
;
A
#
# COMPACT_ATOMS: atom_id res chain seq x y z
N MET A 1 32.37 2.28 -35.97
CA MET A 1 30.97 1.96 -35.64
C MET A 1 30.84 0.54 -35.06
N ASN A 2 31.35 -0.50 -35.73
CA ASN A 2 31.26 -1.90 -35.25
C ASN A 2 31.80 -2.13 -33.83
N ASN A 3 32.97 -1.57 -33.48
CA ASN A 3 33.53 -1.73 -32.12
C ASN A 3 32.66 -1.12 -31.03
N MET A 4 31.89 -0.06 -31.33
CA MET A 4 31.00 0.59 -30.37
C MET A 4 29.74 -0.24 -30.16
N ILE A 5 29.15 -0.76 -31.24
CA ILE A 5 27.98 -1.64 -31.18
C ILE A 5 28.31 -2.93 -30.42
N VAL A 6 29.43 -3.59 -30.75
CA VAL A 6 29.89 -4.82 -30.06
C VAL A 6 30.14 -4.58 -28.57
N LYS A 7 30.71 -3.44 -28.21
CA LYS A 7 30.91 -3.09 -26.80
C LYS A 7 29.56 -2.91 -26.08
N GLN A 8 28.61 -2.20 -26.69
CA GLN A 8 27.31 -1.94 -26.10
C GLN A 8 26.47 -3.22 -25.96
N THR A 9 26.45 -4.10 -26.96
CA THR A 9 25.73 -5.39 -26.88
C THR A 9 26.33 -6.30 -25.81
N LYS A 10 27.66 -6.31 -25.69
CA LYS A 10 28.36 -7.03 -24.62
C LYS A 10 27.98 -6.50 -23.23
N GLU A 11 28.02 -5.19 -23.02
CA GLU A 11 27.63 -4.56 -21.74
C GLU A 11 26.16 -4.84 -21.38
N GLN A 12 25.26 -4.87 -22.36
CA GLN A 12 23.85 -5.23 -22.14
C GLN A 12 23.69 -6.70 -21.75
N SER A 13 24.38 -7.60 -22.44
CA SER A 13 24.34 -9.05 -22.17
C SER A 13 24.86 -9.38 -20.78
N ILE A 14 25.98 -8.77 -20.37
CA ILE A 14 26.53 -8.90 -19.01
C ILE A 14 25.51 -8.39 -17.97
N GLY A 15 24.87 -7.25 -18.23
CA GLY A 15 23.85 -6.69 -17.34
C GLY A 15 22.65 -7.62 -17.14
N ILE A 16 22.16 -8.27 -18.21
CA ILE A 16 21.07 -9.26 -18.14
C ILE A 16 21.49 -10.47 -17.31
N LEU A 17 22.63 -11.09 -17.64
CA LEU A 17 23.12 -12.29 -16.96
C LEU A 17 23.35 -12.05 -15.46
N LEU A 18 23.97 -10.92 -15.11
CA LEU A 18 24.19 -10.54 -13.70
C LEU A 18 22.88 -10.33 -12.96
N SER A 19 21.89 -9.70 -13.61
CA SER A 19 20.58 -9.45 -13.01
C SER A 19 19.83 -10.76 -12.74
N LEU A 20 19.77 -11.66 -13.73
CA LEU A 20 19.15 -12.98 -13.58
C LEU A 20 19.85 -13.81 -12.49
N SER A 21 21.18 -13.90 -12.56
CA SER A 21 21.98 -14.63 -11.56
C SER A 21 21.74 -14.07 -10.15
N SER A 22 21.70 -12.74 -9.98
CA SER A 22 21.48 -12.12 -8.67
C SER A 22 20.08 -12.39 -8.12
N ILE A 23 19.04 -12.29 -8.96
CA ILE A 23 17.66 -12.56 -8.54
C ILE A 23 17.50 -14.02 -8.11
N LEU A 24 18.01 -14.96 -8.91
CA LEU A 24 17.97 -16.39 -8.57
C LEU A 24 18.79 -16.69 -7.32
N SER A 25 19.99 -16.11 -7.18
CA SER A 25 20.85 -16.29 -6.00
C SER A 25 20.19 -15.79 -4.73
N ILE A 26 19.57 -14.60 -4.75
CA ILE A 26 18.87 -14.05 -3.59
C ILE A 26 17.70 -14.97 -3.21
N SER A 27 16.90 -15.39 -4.18
CA SER A 27 15.77 -16.27 -3.90
C SER A 27 16.23 -17.62 -3.34
N PHE A 28 17.27 -18.22 -3.92
CA PHE A 28 17.88 -19.46 -3.44
C PHE A 28 18.44 -19.32 -2.03
N ILE A 29 19.17 -18.25 -1.72
CA ILE A 29 19.66 -18.01 -0.34
C ILE A 29 18.49 -17.94 0.64
N VAL A 30 17.45 -17.18 0.29
CA VAL A 30 16.34 -16.96 1.21
C VAL A 30 15.50 -18.22 1.42
N SER A 31 15.36 -19.10 0.42
CA SER A 31 14.68 -20.39 0.59
C SER A 31 15.35 -21.32 1.59
N HIS A 32 16.65 -21.12 1.86
CA HIS A 32 17.41 -21.90 2.84
C HIS A 32 17.49 -21.22 4.22
N LEU A 33 16.92 -20.03 4.39
CA LEU A 33 16.84 -19.35 5.70
C LEU A 33 15.63 -19.79 6.54
N PHE A 34 14.82 -20.72 6.03
CA PHE A 34 13.61 -21.25 6.68
C PHE A 34 12.66 -20.16 7.21
N ILE A 35 12.51 -19.07 6.46
CA ILE A 35 11.73 -17.91 6.87
C ILE A 35 10.24 -18.25 6.75
N PRO A 36 9.45 -18.24 7.84
CA PRO A 36 8.00 -18.45 7.73
C PRO A 36 7.34 -17.26 7.03
N ILE A 37 6.38 -17.53 6.15
CA ILE A 37 5.53 -16.54 5.47
C ILE A 37 4.05 -16.81 5.79
N PHE A 38 3.23 -15.77 5.63
CA PHE A 38 1.80 -15.78 5.99
C PHE A 38 0.90 -15.42 4.80
N PRO A 39 0.88 -16.23 3.74
CA PRO A 39 0.04 -15.97 2.59
C PRO A 39 -1.44 -16.24 2.86
N THR A 40 -2.29 -15.44 2.21
CA THR A 40 -3.73 -15.66 2.21
C THR A 40 -4.17 -16.26 0.91
N ILE A 41 -4.77 -17.44 0.99
CA ILE A 41 -5.28 -18.22 -0.14
C ILE A 41 -6.71 -18.60 0.21
N ASN A 42 -7.65 -18.30 -0.68
CA ASN A 42 -9.07 -18.55 -0.47
C ASN A 42 -9.62 -17.98 0.85
N ARG A 43 -9.25 -16.74 1.20
CA ARG A 43 -9.53 -16.07 2.49
C ARG A 43 -8.94 -16.72 3.74
N PHE A 44 -8.17 -17.80 3.64
CA PHE A 44 -7.46 -18.40 4.77
C PHE A 44 -6.00 -17.99 4.77
N THR A 45 -5.50 -17.51 5.91
CA THR A 45 -4.07 -17.25 6.09
C THR A 45 -3.36 -18.52 6.54
N TYR A 46 -2.45 -18.99 5.72
CA TYR A 46 -1.61 -20.15 6.02
C TYR A 46 -0.28 -19.69 6.60
N SER A 47 0.36 -20.53 7.41
CA SER A 47 1.75 -20.34 7.81
C SER A 47 2.58 -21.49 7.26
N TYR A 48 3.54 -21.18 6.40
CA TYR A 48 4.51 -22.16 5.91
C TYR A 48 5.86 -21.50 5.65
N ILE A 49 6.90 -22.33 5.51
CA ILE A 49 8.26 -21.88 5.27
C ILE A 49 8.42 -21.49 3.80
N TYR A 50 8.99 -20.32 3.53
CA TYR A 50 9.32 -19.89 2.18
C TYR A 50 10.22 -20.91 1.49
N THR A 51 9.75 -21.47 0.39
CA THR A 51 10.53 -22.36 -0.48
C THR A 51 10.39 -21.86 -1.91
N SER A 52 11.50 -21.49 -2.54
CA SER A 52 11.54 -21.16 -3.96
C SER A 52 12.40 -22.17 -4.70
N ASN A 53 11.77 -22.84 -5.67
CA ASN A 53 12.44 -23.74 -6.60
C ASN A 53 12.09 -23.28 -8.02
N PHE A 54 12.80 -22.27 -8.57
CA PHE A 54 12.55 -21.72 -9.91
C PHE A 54 12.50 -22.78 -11.00
N LEU A 55 13.34 -23.79 -10.92
CA LEU A 55 13.49 -24.89 -11.88
C LEU A 55 13.05 -26.23 -11.27
N GLY A 56 12.09 -26.19 -10.35
CA GLY A 56 11.44 -27.35 -9.75
C GLY A 56 12.21 -27.97 -8.57
N THR A 57 13.54 -27.94 -8.60
CA THR A 57 14.38 -28.42 -7.49
C THR A 57 15.45 -27.40 -7.09
N PRO A 58 15.88 -27.35 -5.81
CA PRO A 58 16.99 -26.49 -5.38
C PRO A 58 18.28 -26.75 -6.19
N LEU A 59 18.51 -28.00 -6.57
CA LEU A 59 19.65 -28.39 -7.39
C LEU A 59 19.63 -27.72 -8.77
N ASN A 60 18.49 -27.73 -9.45
CA ASN A 60 18.38 -27.12 -10.77
C ASN A 60 18.61 -25.60 -10.69
N ASP A 61 18.12 -24.94 -9.64
CA ASP A 61 18.35 -23.52 -9.39
C ASP A 61 19.83 -23.21 -9.18
N ALA A 62 20.51 -24.01 -8.34
CA ALA A 62 21.95 -23.91 -8.12
C ALA A 62 22.74 -24.04 -9.44
N ILE A 63 22.43 -25.07 -10.26
CA ILE A 63 23.07 -25.28 -11.55
C ILE A 63 22.83 -24.09 -12.49
N ALA A 64 21.61 -23.56 -12.53
CA ALA A 64 21.29 -22.40 -13.37
C ALA A 64 22.03 -21.14 -12.91
N ILE A 65 22.11 -20.88 -11.61
CA ILE A 65 22.90 -19.78 -11.04
C ILE A 65 24.37 -19.93 -11.45
N MET A 66 24.93 -21.15 -11.35
CA MET A 66 26.31 -21.41 -11.76
C MET A 66 26.54 -21.16 -13.25
N ILE A 67 25.65 -21.65 -14.13
CA ILE A 67 25.75 -21.45 -15.57
C ILE A 67 25.67 -19.97 -15.92
N LEU A 68 24.67 -19.25 -15.38
CA LEU A 68 24.52 -17.82 -15.62
C LEU A 68 25.73 -17.03 -15.14
N THR A 69 26.24 -17.37 -13.96
CA THR A 69 27.38 -16.66 -13.38
C THR A 69 28.67 -16.92 -14.15
N SER A 70 28.89 -18.17 -14.56
CA SER A 70 30.07 -18.58 -15.33
C SER A 70 30.05 -18.02 -16.76
N SER A 71 28.86 -17.86 -17.35
CA SER A 71 28.67 -17.22 -18.67
C SER A 71 29.22 -15.79 -18.69
N ILE A 72 29.14 -15.06 -17.57
CA ILE A 72 29.73 -13.71 -17.45
C ILE A 72 31.25 -13.76 -17.59
N PHE A 73 31.90 -14.77 -17.00
CA PHE A 73 33.35 -14.94 -17.09
C PHE A 73 33.81 -15.38 -18.48
N PHE A 74 33.03 -16.22 -19.18
CA PHE A 74 33.34 -16.62 -20.55
C PHE A 74 33.25 -15.47 -21.56
N MET A 75 32.47 -14.42 -21.27
CA MET A 75 32.43 -13.22 -22.10
C MET A 75 33.77 -12.45 -22.08
N GLU A 76 34.68 -12.72 -21.14
CA GLU A 76 36.02 -12.15 -21.09
C GLU A 76 37.09 -13.25 -21.13
N LYS A 77 37.83 -13.35 -22.24
CA LYS A 77 38.92 -14.33 -22.41
C LYS A 77 39.90 -14.36 -21.24
N LYS A 78 40.11 -13.25 -20.54
CA LYS A 78 41.00 -13.17 -19.37
C LYS A 78 40.51 -14.02 -18.19
N TYR A 79 39.21 -14.25 -18.05
CA TYR A 79 38.60 -14.88 -16.87
C TYR A 79 37.95 -16.25 -17.16
N TRP A 80 38.06 -16.78 -18.37
CA TRP A 80 37.51 -18.09 -18.74
C TRP A 80 37.95 -19.25 -17.83
N HIS A 81 39.20 -19.26 -17.37
CA HIS A 81 39.71 -20.26 -16.41
C HIS A 81 39.01 -20.16 -15.05
N ILE A 82 38.64 -18.95 -14.61
CA ILE A 82 37.91 -18.73 -13.36
C ILE A 82 36.48 -19.26 -13.51
N GLY A 83 35.83 -18.99 -14.64
CA GLY A 83 34.51 -19.55 -14.97
C GLY A 83 34.52 -21.07 -15.05
N GLY A 84 35.55 -21.65 -15.68
CA GLY A 84 35.76 -23.10 -15.72
C GLY A 84 35.94 -23.69 -14.33
N LEU A 85 36.84 -23.10 -13.51
CA LEU A 85 37.07 -23.52 -12.14
C LEU A 85 35.82 -23.38 -11.27
N SER A 86 35.01 -22.33 -11.42
CA SER A 86 33.77 -22.18 -10.65
C SER A 86 32.74 -23.26 -11.00
N ILE A 87 32.59 -23.59 -12.29
CA ILE A 87 31.73 -24.71 -12.71
C ILE A 87 32.27 -26.03 -12.14
N SER A 88 33.55 -26.33 -12.37
CA SER A 88 34.15 -27.60 -11.96
C SER A 88 34.15 -27.79 -10.45
N SER A 89 34.51 -26.76 -9.68
CA SER A 89 34.49 -26.81 -8.20
C SER A 89 33.07 -27.01 -7.67
N SER A 90 32.08 -26.38 -8.27
CA SER A 90 30.69 -26.53 -7.83
C SER A 90 30.10 -27.89 -8.21
N PHE A 91 30.42 -28.44 -9.39
CA PHE A 91 30.08 -29.83 -9.75
C PHE A 91 30.77 -30.85 -8.85
N PHE A 92 32.03 -30.58 -8.48
CA PHE A 92 32.79 -31.42 -7.56
C PHE A 92 32.20 -31.37 -6.14
N LEU A 93 31.88 -30.17 -5.65
CA LEU A 93 31.19 -30.00 -4.36
C LEU A 93 29.86 -30.72 -4.37
N TYR A 94 29.05 -30.59 -5.44
CA TYR A 94 27.80 -31.31 -5.61
C TYR A 94 27.98 -32.84 -5.59
N TYR A 95 28.98 -33.36 -6.30
CA TYR A 95 29.22 -34.80 -6.37
C TYR A 95 29.66 -35.41 -5.03
N ILE A 96 30.32 -34.61 -4.19
CA ILE A 96 30.85 -35.05 -2.90
C ILE A 96 29.90 -34.77 -1.75
N SER A 97 29.06 -33.73 -1.87
CA SER A 97 28.18 -33.32 -0.80
C SER A 97 26.88 -34.14 -0.82
N GLU A 98 26.82 -35.15 0.04
CA GLU A 98 25.58 -35.43 0.81
C GLU A 98 25.30 -34.31 1.86
N ILE A 99 26.07 -33.21 1.83
CA ILE A 99 26.14 -32.11 2.80
C ILE A 99 25.37 -30.88 2.29
N ASP A 100 24.78 -30.15 3.24
CA ASP A 100 24.03 -28.89 3.11
C ASP A 100 24.34 -28.02 1.87
N TYR A 101 23.28 -27.70 1.12
CA TYR A 101 23.24 -26.81 -0.04
C TYR A 101 23.90 -25.43 0.20
N LEU A 102 24.17 -25.04 1.46
CA LEU A 102 24.90 -23.84 1.83
C LEU A 102 26.33 -23.77 1.26
N LEU A 103 26.99 -24.91 1.03
CA LEU A 103 28.34 -24.94 0.42
C LEU A 103 28.32 -24.47 -1.06
N ILE A 104 27.17 -24.54 -1.73
CA ILE A 104 26.97 -24.05 -3.10
C ILE A 104 26.98 -22.50 -3.16
N LEU A 105 26.82 -21.82 -2.02
CA LEU A 105 26.86 -20.36 -1.93
C LEU A 105 28.28 -19.79 -1.93
N ILE A 106 29.29 -20.60 -1.62
CA ILE A 106 30.70 -20.18 -1.56
C ILE A 106 31.16 -19.59 -2.91
N PRO A 107 30.91 -20.21 -4.08
CA PRO A 107 31.17 -19.61 -5.38
C PRO A 107 30.50 -18.25 -5.59
N ILE A 108 29.24 -18.07 -5.18
CA ILE A 108 28.49 -16.81 -5.32
C ILE A 108 29.14 -15.70 -4.47
N VAL A 109 29.51 -16.02 -3.22
CA VAL A 109 30.22 -15.10 -2.31
C VAL A 109 31.61 -14.76 -2.85
N ILE A 110 32.35 -15.75 -3.36
CA ILE A 110 33.67 -15.54 -3.97
C ILE A 110 33.55 -14.67 -5.22
N ILE A 111 32.52 -14.86 -6.04
CA ILE A 111 32.30 -14.09 -7.26
C ILE A 111 31.88 -12.65 -6.93
N GLY A 112 30.98 -12.47 -5.96
CA GLY A 112 30.65 -11.16 -5.40
C GLY A 112 31.90 -10.47 -4.85
N ALA A 113 32.73 -11.19 -4.09
CA ALA A 113 33.99 -10.69 -3.57
C ALA A 113 34.98 -10.34 -4.69
N ILE A 114 35.10 -11.14 -5.76
CA ILE A 114 35.97 -10.85 -6.90
C ILE A 114 35.49 -9.61 -7.66
N ILE A 115 34.18 -9.43 -7.84
CA ILE A 115 33.59 -8.23 -8.46
C ILE A 115 33.86 -6.99 -7.59
N ILE A 116 33.74 -7.11 -6.26
CA ILE A 116 34.03 -6.05 -5.29
C ILE A 116 35.54 -5.73 -5.24
N LEU A 117 36.40 -6.74 -5.22
CA LEU A 117 37.86 -6.60 -5.14
C LEU A 117 38.46 -6.06 -6.45
N ASN A 118 37.89 -6.42 -7.61
CA ASN A 118 38.27 -5.86 -8.91
C ASN A 118 37.42 -4.66 -9.33
N TYR A 119 36.68 -4.03 -8.42
CA TYR A 119 35.68 -3.00 -8.74
C TYR A 119 36.22 -1.87 -9.64
N LYS A 120 37.48 -1.44 -9.47
CA LYS A 120 38.11 -0.43 -10.33
C LYS A 120 38.23 -0.86 -11.79
N ASN A 121 38.60 -2.11 -12.04
CA ASN A 121 38.67 -2.68 -13.40
C ASN A 121 37.30 -3.10 -13.90
N ALA A 122 36.45 -3.62 -13.02
CA ALA A 122 35.08 -4.02 -13.32
C ALA A 122 34.25 -2.83 -13.81
N ARG A 123 34.45 -1.62 -13.27
CA ARG A 123 33.74 -0.40 -13.71
C ARG A 123 33.93 -0.06 -15.20
N LYS A 124 35.01 -0.55 -15.84
CA LYS A 124 35.25 -0.39 -17.28
C LYS A 124 34.32 -1.27 -18.15
N TYR A 125 33.79 -2.34 -17.57
CA TYR A 125 32.99 -3.38 -18.25
C TYR A 125 31.58 -3.53 -17.68
N PHE A 126 31.38 -3.09 -16.43
CA PHE A 126 30.16 -3.20 -15.66
C PHE A 126 29.61 -1.81 -15.38
N SER A 127 28.53 -1.47 -16.09
CA SER A 127 27.70 -0.34 -15.72
C SER A 127 26.71 -0.80 -14.65
N THR A 128 26.88 -0.31 -13.42
CA THR A 128 25.89 -0.50 -12.33
C THR A 128 24.49 -0.10 -12.78
N SER A 129 24.37 0.91 -13.67
CA SER A 129 23.08 1.32 -14.22
C SER A 129 22.45 0.27 -15.13
N ASN A 130 23.25 -0.47 -15.91
CA ASN A 130 22.74 -1.56 -16.75
C ASN A 130 22.23 -2.71 -15.88
N PHE A 131 22.94 -3.05 -14.81
CA PHE A 131 22.49 -4.06 -13.85
C PHE A 131 21.14 -3.70 -13.23
N PHE A 132 21.00 -2.50 -12.64
CA PHE A 132 19.72 -2.10 -12.05
C PHE A 132 18.62 -2.01 -13.10
N MET A 133 18.90 -1.41 -14.27
CA MET A 133 17.95 -1.35 -15.39
C MET A 133 17.42 -2.74 -15.75
N TRP A 134 18.31 -3.70 -16.00
CA TRP A 134 17.91 -5.06 -16.38
C TRP A 134 17.23 -5.81 -15.24
N SER A 135 17.68 -5.65 -13.99
CA SER A 135 17.01 -6.22 -12.81
C SER A 135 15.56 -5.79 -12.73
N PHE A 136 15.27 -4.50 -12.86
CA PHE A 136 13.89 -4.01 -12.82
C PHE A 136 13.08 -4.39 -14.06
N ILE A 137 13.68 -4.50 -15.25
CA ILE A 137 13.00 -5.01 -16.45
C ILE A 137 12.60 -6.48 -16.23
N ILE A 138 13.52 -7.33 -15.77
CA ILE A 138 13.27 -8.75 -15.51
C ILE A 138 12.18 -8.91 -14.46
N LEU A 139 12.27 -8.20 -13.33
CA LEU A 139 11.23 -8.20 -12.31
C LEU A 139 9.88 -7.72 -12.85
N SER A 140 9.88 -6.68 -13.70
CA SER A 140 8.65 -6.21 -14.37
C SER A 140 8.02 -7.29 -15.26
N ILE A 141 8.84 -8.05 -16.00
CA ILE A 141 8.36 -9.15 -16.84
C ILE A 141 7.74 -10.26 -15.98
N PHE A 142 8.42 -10.67 -14.90
CA PHE A 142 7.89 -11.67 -13.97
C PHE A 142 6.58 -11.23 -13.31
N SER A 143 6.52 -9.98 -12.85
CA SER A 143 5.29 -9.43 -12.26
C SER A 143 4.18 -9.28 -13.30
N LEU A 144 4.49 -8.88 -14.53
CA LEU A 144 3.49 -8.79 -15.61
C LEU A 144 2.94 -10.16 -15.97
N TYR A 145 3.79 -11.18 -16.05
CA TYR A 145 3.34 -12.56 -16.23
C TYR A 145 2.37 -12.99 -15.13
N SER A 146 2.70 -12.66 -13.88
CA SER A 146 1.82 -12.94 -12.73
C SER A 146 0.50 -12.19 -12.84
N VAL A 147 0.51 -10.90 -13.20
CA VAL A 147 -0.73 -10.12 -13.44
C VAL A 147 -1.60 -10.80 -14.49
N ILE A 148 -1.02 -11.20 -15.63
CA ILE A 148 -1.75 -11.87 -16.70
C ILE A 148 -2.35 -13.18 -16.20
N ARG A 149 -1.58 -14.00 -15.46
CA ARG A 149 -2.08 -15.26 -14.94
C ARG A 149 -3.25 -15.07 -13.98
N TRP A 150 -3.13 -14.12 -13.05
CA TRP A 150 -4.23 -13.78 -12.14
C TRP A 150 -5.44 -13.25 -12.92
N LEU A 151 -5.26 -12.38 -13.92
CA LEU A 151 -6.40 -11.90 -14.73
C LEU A 151 -7.14 -13.01 -15.48
N VAL A 152 -6.41 -14.04 -15.94
CA VAL A 152 -6.98 -15.19 -16.66
C VAL A 152 -7.59 -16.22 -15.71
N PHE A 153 -7.18 -16.25 -14.45
CA PHE A 153 -7.60 -17.26 -13.47
C PHE A 153 -9.13 -17.46 -13.35
N PRO A 154 -9.98 -16.42 -13.28
CA PRO A 154 -11.44 -16.64 -13.20
C PRO A 154 -12.03 -17.37 -14.42
N LEU A 155 -11.31 -17.39 -15.54
CA LEU A 155 -11.72 -18.05 -16.77
C LEU A 155 -11.16 -19.48 -16.89
N ASP A 156 -10.19 -19.83 -16.05
CA ASP A 156 -9.41 -21.04 -16.16
C ASP A 156 -9.63 -21.92 -14.92
N GLN A 157 -10.16 -23.13 -15.10
CA GLN A 157 -10.53 -24.03 -14.00
C GLN A 157 -9.32 -24.67 -13.28
N ILE A 158 -8.09 -24.28 -13.62
CA ILE A 158 -6.87 -24.79 -12.98
C ILE A 158 -6.79 -24.28 -11.53
N PRO A 159 -6.71 -25.17 -10.52
CA PRO A 159 -6.62 -24.78 -9.12
C PRO A 159 -5.41 -23.91 -8.80
N PHE A 160 -5.47 -23.24 -7.65
CA PHE A 160 -4.39 -22.38 -7.17
C PHE A 160 -3.06 -23.13 -7.11
N PHE A 161 -2.05 -22.54 -7.73
CA PHE A 161 -0.67 -23.03 -7.67
C PHE A 161 -0.42 -24.42 -8.27
N GLU A 162 -1.34 -24.93 -9.08
CA GLU A 162 -1.20 -26.22 -9.77
C GLU A 162 -0.77 -26.07 -11.24
N GLY A 163 0.22 -26.85 -11.67
CA GLY A 163 0.68 -26.85 -13.05
C GLY A 163 1.69 -25.76 -13.41
N LEU A 164 2.21 -25.82 -14.64
CA LEU A 164 3.39 -25.06 -15.07
C LEU A 164 3.14 -23.53 -15.12
N THR A 165 1.92 -23.11 -15.44
CA THR A 165 1.59 -21.68 -15.57
C THR A 165 1.55 -20.95 -14.23
N TRP A 166 1.31 -21.67 -13.14
CA TRP A 166 1.31 -21.11 -11.79
C TRP A 166 2.67 -21.12 -11.12
N HIS A 167 3.63 -21.90 -11.62
CA HIS A 167 4.93 -22.08 -10.95
C HIS A 167 5.67 -20.75 -10.69
N LEU A 168 5.83 -19.93 -11.73
CA LEU A 168 6.45 -18.60 -11.60
C LEU A 168 5.61 -17.64 -10.76
N VAL A 169 4.28 -17.77 -10.81
CA VAL A 169 3.36 -16.93 -10.05
C VAL A 169 3.42 -17.26 -8.57
N LYS A 170 3.56 -18.54 -8.21
CA LYS A 170 3.78 -18.99 -6.83
C LYS A 170 5.07 -18.40 -6.27
N ILE A 171 6.16 -18.41 -7.04
CA ILE A 171 7.43 -17.83 -6.60
C ILE A 171 7.31 -16.31 -6.37
N GLU A 172 6.62 -15.60 -7.27
CA GLU A 172 6.33 -14.17 -7.08
C GLU A 172 5.46 -13.94 -5.83
N PHE A 173 4.41 -14.75 -5.67
CA PHE A 173 3.47 -14.69 -4.56
C PHE A 173 4.19 -14.91 -3.21
N ASP A 174 5.01 -15.95 -3.12
CA ASP A 174 5.82 -16.27 -1.95
C ASP A 174 6.85 -15.16 -1.68
N ALA A 175 7.49 -14.62 -2.72
CA ALA A 175 8.43 -13.50 -2.60
C ALA A 175 7.73 -12.21 -2.10
N PHE A 176 6.49 -11.96 -2.52
CA PHE A 176 5.70 -10.85 -2.00
C PHE A 176 5.46 -11.01 -0.49
N TYR A 177 5.00 -12.18 -0.02
CA TYR A 177 4.76 -12.41 1.41
C TYR A 177 6.06 -12.51 2.25
N LEU A 178 7.17 -12.84 1.62
CA LEU A 178 8.49 -12.74 2.23
C LEU A 178 8.88 -11.27 2.49
N ILE A 179 8.78 -10.41 1.47
CA ILE A 179 9.08 -8.98 1.59
C ILE A 179 8.06 -8.28 2.50
N ALA A 180 6.81 -8.72 2.47
CA ALA A 180 5.73 -8.25 3.31
C ALA A 180 6.03 -8.27 4.81
N ARG A 181 6.91 -9.17 5.27
CA ARG A 181 7.36 -9.24 6.67
C ARG A 181 8.03 -7.97 7.18
N PHE A 182 8.53 -7.12 6.28
CA PHE A 182 9.07 -5.82 6.63
C PHE A 182 7.98 -4.75 6.84
N SER A 183 6.74 -4.97 6.39
CA SER A 183 5.66 -3.98 6.48
C SER A 183 5.34 -3.54 7.92
N PRO A 184 5.26 -4.44 8.93
CA PRO A 184 5.14 -4.07 10.35
C PRO A 184 6.26 -3.12 10.84
N ILE A 185 7.49 -3.35 10.39
CA ILE A 185 8.62 -2.47 10.73
C ILE A 185 8.44 -1.12 10.05
N LEU A 186 8.09 -1.12 8.77
CA LEU A 186 7.93 0.10 7.98
C LEU A 186 6.78 0.97 8.47
N ILE A 187 5.62 0.40 8.82
CA ILE A 187 4.52 1.18 9.41
C ILE A 187 4.92 1.76 10.76
N THR A 188 5.65 1.00 11.59
CA THR A 188 6.17 1.48 12.87
C THR A 188 7.12 2.66 12.67
N LEU A 189 8.04 2.56 11.69
CA LEU A 189 8.94 3.67 11.32
C LEU A 189 8.17 4.87 10.77
N LEU A 190 7.07 4.65 10.03
CA LEU A 190 6.24 5.70 9.48
C LEU A 190 5.50 6.48 10.58
N ILE A 191 4.81 5.79 11.49
CA ILE A 191 4.05 6.43 12.58
C ILE A 191 4.96 7.12 13.60
N THR A 192 6.17 6.58 13.81
CA THR A 192 7.19 7.16 14.69
C THR A 192 8.11 8.14 13.97
N SER A 193 7.81 8.51 12.71
CA SER A 193 8.73 9.33 11.92
C SER A 193 8.91 10.76 12.46
N PHE A 194 8.11 11.19 13.44
CA PHE A 194 8.35 12.43 14.18
C PHE A 194 9.67 12.40 14.96
N LEU A 195 10.10 11.22 15.43
CA LEU A 195 11.37 11.04 16.16
C LEU A 195 12.59 11.24 15.27
N ILE A 196 12.47 10.94 13.97
CA ILE A 196 13.56 11.12 12.99
C ILE A 196 13.55 12.52 12.35
N PHE A 197 12.51 13.32 12.60
CA PHE A 197 12.35 14.65 12.00
C PHE A 197 13.53 15.61 12.31
N PRO A 198 14.17 15.59 13.50
CA PRO A 198 15.39 16.36 13.76
C PRO A 198 16.55 16.01 12.83
N PHE A 199 16.66 14.74 12.41
CA PHE A 199 17.73 14.24 11.54
C PHE A 199 17.40 14.37 10.04
N ARG A 200 16.23 14.92 9.71
CA ARG A 200 15.74 15.03 8.34
C ARG A 200 16.74 15.66 7.36
N PRO A 201 17.43 16.79 7.64
CA PRO A 201 18.36 17.38 6.68
C PRO A 201 19.48 16.42 6.26
N TYR A 202 19.96 15.62 7.22
CA TYR A 202 20.96 14.59 6.99
C TYR A 202 20.39 13.44 6.15
N LEU A 203 19.20 12.93 6.51
CA LEU A 203 18.54 11.85 5.77
C LEU A 203 18.19 12.24 4.33
N VAL A 204 17.72 13.47 4.10
CA VAL A 204 17.48 14.00 2.75
C VAL A 204 18.78 14.12 1.96
N THR A 205 19.88 14.50 2.61
CA THR A 205 21.20 14.56 1.98
C THR A 205 21.69 13.16 1.58
N ILE A 206 21.54 12.15 2.45
CA ILE A 206 21.84 10.76 2.13
C ILE A 206 20.98 10.29 0.95
N TRP A 207 19.67 10.51 1.00
CA TRP A 207 18.75 10.12 -0.07
C TRP A 207 19.14 10.75 -1.41
N ASN A 208 19.39 12.06 -1.43
CA ASN A 208 19.83 12.76 -2.63
C ASN A 208 21.19 12.27 -3.12
N SER A 209 22.11 11.94 -2.20
CA SER A 209 23.42 11.36 -2.54
C SER A 209 23.27 10.01 -3.24
N LEU A 210 22.48 9.10 -2.65
CA LEU A 210 22.16 7.78 -3.21
C LEU A 210 21.55 7.90 -4.62
N LEU A 211 20.63 8.85 -4.81
CA LEU A 211 19.98 9.07 -6.11
C LEU A 211 20.78 9.96 -7.08
N SER A 212 21.89 10.56 -6.63
CA SER A 212 22.82 11.31 -7.47
C SER A 212 23.94 10.45 -8.05
N TYR A 213 23.98 9.16 -7.70
CA TYR A 213 24.95 8.20 -8.21
C TYR A 213 24.70 7.90 -9.70
N GLY A 214 25.28 8.75 -10.54
CA GLY A 214 25.08 8.75 -11.98
C GLY A 214 25.20 10.18 -12.48
N LYS A 215 26.42 10.69 -12.65
CA LYS A 215 26.65 11.97 -13.34
C LYS A 215 25.92 11.89 -14.68
N SER A 216 24.88 12.72 -14.82
CA SER A 216 24.23 13.03 -16.08
C SER A 216 25.30 13.46 -17.08
N GLU A 217 25.71 12.57 -17.99
CA GLU A 217 26.27 13.03 -19.26
C GLU A 217 25.18 13.88 -19.92
N ASN A 218 25.48 15.17 -20.11
CA ASN A 218 24.59 16.20 -20.64
C ASN A 218 24.02 15.92 -22.06
N ASN A 219 24.23 14.73 -22.62
CA ASN A 219 23.94 14.40 -24.01
C ASN A 219 22.68 13.55 -24.25
N THR A 220 21.98 13.05 -23.23
CA THR A 220 20.70 12.33 -23.45
C THR A 220 19.48 13.25 -23.36
N LYS A 221 19.45 14.30 -24.18
CA LYS A 221 18.24 15.11 -24.45
C LYS A 221 17.19 14.37 -25.30
N LEU A 222 17.45 13.13 -25.73
CA LEU A 222 16.86 12.59 -26.96
C LEU A 222 15.98 11.33 -26.84
N ILE A 223 15.81 10.66 -25.70
CA ILE A 223 15.03 9.41 -25.68
C ILE A 223 14.12 9.34 -24.46
N LEU A 224 12.88 9.83 -24.59
CA LEU A 224 11.82 9.86 -23.57
C LEU A 224 11.90 11.06 -22.61
N ASN A 225 11.67 12.25 -23.15
CA ASN A 225 10.82 13.22 -22.45
C ASN A 225 9.44 12.57 -22.30
N PHE A 226 9.27 11.67 -21.32
CA PHE A 226 7.95 11.24 -20.89
C PHE A 226 7.25 12.51 -20.45
N ASN A 227 6.47 13.08 -21.36
CA ASN A 227 5.80 14.34 -21.10
C ASN A 227 4.73 14.00 -20.09
N PHE A 228 5.09 14.10 -18.82
CA PHE A 228 4.21 13.82 -17.70
C PHE A 228 2.90 14.60 -17.87
N GLN A 229 2.92 15.79 -18.48
CA GLN A 229 1.72 16.55 -18.81
C GLN A 229 0.81 15.84 -19.84
N LYS A 230 1.36 15.14 -20.85
CA LYS A 230 0.56 14.33 -21.79
C LYS A 230 -0.06 13.12 -21.09
N PHE A 231 0.73 12.37 -20.33
CA PHE A 231 0.22 11.22 -19.55
C PHE A 231 -0.84 11.66 -18.53
N SER A 232 -0.64 12.83 -17.92
CA SER A 232 -1.54 13.42 -16.94
C SER A 232 -2.94 13.75 -17.49
N LYS A 233 -3.11 13.89 -18.81
CA LYS A 233 -4.43 14.03 -19.44
C LYS A 233 -5.26 12.75 -19.32
N TYR A 234 -4.60 11.60 -19.37
CA TYR A 234 -5.24 10.29 -19.29
C TYR A 234 -5.31 9.74 -17.86
N ALA A 235 -4.58 10.34 -16.91
CA ALA A 235 -4.53 9.90 -15.52
C ALA A 235 -5.92 9.71 -14.90
N PHE A 236 -6.88 10.58 -15.24
CA PHE A 236 -8.26 10.45 -14.76
C PHE A 236 -8.94 9.18 -15.25
N TYR A 237 -8.90 8.93 -16.56
CA TYR A 237 -9.49 7.73 -17.16
C TYR A 237 -8.77 6.46 -16.72
N ILE A 238 -7.45 6.50 -16.58
CA ILE A 238 -6.66 5.36 -16.07
C ILE A 238 -7.08 5.04 -14.63
N ALA A 239 -7.13 6.05 -13.75
CA ALA A 239 -7.50 5.83 -12.36
C ALA A 239 -8.94 5.36 -12.21
N LEU A 240 -9.89 5.94 -12.97
CA LEU A 240 -11.27 5.50 -12.96
C LEU A 240 -11.40 4.07 -13.50
N GLY A 241 -10.71 3.75 -14.61
CA GLY A 241 -10.68 2.39 -15.17
C GLY A 241 -10.13 1.37 -14.18
N LEU A 242 -9.02 1.67 -13.50
CA LEU A 242 -8.47 0.84 -12.43
C LEU A 242 -9.41 0.75 -11.23
N GLY A 243 -10.04 1.87 -10.85
CA GLY A 243 -10.99 1.94 -9.74
C GLY A 243 -12.29 1.17 -9.98
N LEU A 244 -12.66 0.92 -11.24
CA LEU A 244 -13.76 0.04 -11.60
C LEU A 244 -13.30 -1.40 -11.79
N LEU A 245 -12.10 -1.60 -12.35
CA LEU A 245 -11.51 -2.92 -12.57
C LEU A 245 -11.34 -3.70 -11.27
N ILE A 246 -10.84 -3.07 -10.20
CA ILE A 246 -10.57 -3.78 -8.94
C ILE A 246 -11.86 -4.31 -8.28
N PRO A 247 -12.92 -3.51 -8.04
CA PRO A 247 -14.21 -4.03 -7.56
C PRO A 247 -14.88 -5.00 -8.53
N PHE A 248 -14.80 -4.74 -9.86
CA PHE A 248 -15.34 -5.66 -10.87
C PHE A 248 -14.70 -7.04 -10.75
N TYR A 249 -13.37 -7.06 -10.64
CA TYR A 249 -12.63 -8.28 -10.56
C TYR A 249 -12.90 -9.01 -9.22
N ALA A 250 -13.09 -8.28 -8.11
CA ALA A 250 -13.56 -8.86 -6.85
C ALA A 250 -14.96 -9.49 -6.99
N LEU A 251 -15.88 -8.87 -7.73
CA LEU A 251 -17.22 -9.39 -7.95
C LEU A 251 -17.21 -10.71 -8.73
N ILE A 252 -16.48 -10.79 -9.84
CA ILE A 252 -16.46 -12.01 -10.68
C ILE A 252 -15.70 -13.18 -10.04
N THR A 253 -14.91 -12.90 -9.01
CA THR A 253 -14.15 -13.95 -8.32
C THR A 253 -14.97 -14.55 -7.19
N VAL A 254 -15.83 -13.79 -6.52
CA VAL A 254 -16.64 -14.31 -5.40
C VAL A 254 -17.82 -15.15 -5.92
N PRO A 255 -18.16 -16.29 -5.29
CA PRO A 255 -19.31 -17.09 -5.69
C PRO A 255 -20.63 -16.32 -5.60
N ASP A 256 -21.61 -16.70 -6.44
CA ASP A 256 -22.94 -16.09 -6.45
C ASP A 256 -23.60 -16.14 -5.07
N GLY A 257 -24.21 -15.02 -4.67
CA GLY A 257 -24.89 -14.88 -3.37
C GLY A 257 -23.96 -14.69 -2.17
N VAL A 258 -22.63 -14.70 -2.35
CA VAL A 258 -21.66 -14.43 -1.28
C VAL A 258 -21.24 -12.97 -1.30
N GLY A 259 -21.13 -12.37 -0.10
CA GLY A 259 -20.62 -11.01 0.04
C GLY A 259 -19.13 -10.91 -0.28
N ILE A 260 -18.72 -9.87 -1.01
CA ILE A 260 -17.30 -9.58 -1.26
C ILE A 260 -16.59 -9.35 0.07
N GLY A 261 -17.17 -8.55 0.95
CA GLY A 261 -16.60 -8.23 2.26
C GLY A 261 -17.14 -9.12 3.38
N THR A 262 -16.35 -9.32 4.44
CA THR A 262 -16.80 -10.02 5.66
C THR A 262 -18.04 -9.37 6.29
N ASP A 263 -18.13 -8.04 6.25
CA ASP A 263 -19.18 -7.27 6.92
C ASP A 263 -20.46 -7.16 6.09
N ILE A 264 -20.46 -7.61 4.83
CA ILE A 264 -21.62 -7.57 3.94
C ILE A 264 -22.81 -8.33 4.54
N ILE A 265 -22.55 -9.41 5.30
CA ILE A 265 -23.60 -10.17 5.98
C ILE A 265 -24.36 -9.31 7.00
N PHE A 266 -23.68 -8.42 7.72
CA PHE A 266 -24.32 -7.53 8.69
C PHE A 266 -25.15 -6.46 8.00
N TYR A 267 -24.60 -5.84 6.94
CA TYR A 267 -25.37 -4.90 6.13
C TYR A 267 -26.60 -5.53 5.49
N HIS A 268 -26.49 -6.78 5.02
CA HIS A 268 -27.62 -7.53 4.48
C HIS A 268 -28.71 -7.70 5.55
N GLN A 269 -28.35 -8.15 6.76
CA GLN A 269 -29.29 -8.32 7.86
C GLN A 269 -29.98 -7.00 8.25
N TRP A 270 -29.19 -5.93 8.39
CA TRP A 270 -29.72 -4.61 8.73
C TRP A 270 -30.67 -4.06 7.67
N LEU A 271 -30.33 -4.20 6.38
CA LEU A 271 -31.21 -3.76 5.30
C LEU A 271 -32.50 -4.58 5.25
N THR A 272 -32.42 -5.90 5.42
CA THR A 272 -33.60 -6.77 5.48
C THR A 272 -34.53 -6.35 6.63
N GLU A 273 -33.98 -6.03 7.79
CA GLU A 273 -34.77 -5.54 8.92
C GLU A 273 -35.43 -4.19 8.61
N MET A 274 -34.70 -3.25 8.00
CA MET A 274 -35.25 -1.95 7.61
C MET A 274 -36.35 -2.06 6.55
N HIS A 275 -36.23 -3.00 5.60
CA HIS A 275 -37.29 -3.28 4.60
C HIS A 275 -38.53 -3.95 5.22
N ASN A 276 -38.35 -4.75 6.26
CA ASN A 276 -39.46 -5.38 6.97
C ASN A 276 -40.23 -4.38 7.86
N PHE A 277 -39.58 -3.32 8.32
CA PHE A 277 -40.16 -2.29 9.18
C PHE A 277 -39.90 -0.88 8.60
N PRO A 278 -40.49 -0.55 7.44
CA PRO A 278 -40.19 0.69 6.72
C PRO A 278 -40.57 1.94 7.53
N ASP A 279 -41.63 1.87 8.34
CA ASP A 279 -42.08 2.99 9.18
C ASP A 279 -41.10 3.29 10.33
N ASP A 280 -40.32 2.29 10.76
CA ASP A 280 -39.33 2.41 11.85
C ASP A 280 -37.89 2.65 11.33
N THR A 281 -37.70 2.83 10.02
CA THR A 281 -36.38 2.93 9.36
C THR A 281 -35.42 3.91 10.05
N ILE A 282 -35.92 5.09 10.46
CA ILE A 282 -35.08 6.11 11.13
C ILE A 282 -34.64 5.62 12.50
N HIS A 283 -35.58 5.10 13.30
CA HIS A 283 -35.29 4.57 14.62
C HIS A 283 -34.32 3.38 14.54
N LEU A 284 -34.54 2.46 13.59
CA LEU A 284 -33.64 1.35 13.35
C LEU A 284 -32.22 1.82 13.04
N ALA A 285 -32.05 2.80 12.16
CA ALA A 285 -30.72 3.30 11.79
C ALA A 285 -30.00 4.04 12.91
N PHE A 286 -30.72 4.85 13.71
CA PHE A 286 -30.12 5.70 14.75
C PHE A 286 -29.99 5.02 16.11
N VAL A 287 -30.76 3.99 16.38
CA VAL A 287 -30.85 3.36 17.70
C VAL A 287 -30.43 1.91 17.63
N LYS A 288 -31.17 1.10 16.88
CA LYS A 288 -31.11 -0.37 17.00
C LYS A 288 -29.98 -1.04 16.22
N LEU A 289 -29.60 -0.50 15.07
CA LEU A 289 -28.71 -1.17 14.10
C LEU A 289 -27.33 -0.50 14.03
N GLY A 290 -26.39 -1.15 13.33
CA GLY A 290 -25.08 -0.57 13.00
C GLY A 290 -23.93 -0.93 13.94
N GLY A 291 -24.17 -1.36 15.18
CA GLY A 291 -23.09 -1.68 16.14
C GLY A 291 -22.23 -2.89 15.80
N ASP A 292 -21.04 -2.98 16.42
CA ASP A 292 -20.21 -4.19 16.45
C ASP A 292 -20.93 -5.30 17.27
N GLN A 293 -20.67 -6.59 17.03
CA GLN A 293 -21.31 -7.71 17.74
C GLN A 293 -21.18 -7.67 19.28
N LEU A 294 -20.17 -6.99 19.79
CA LEU A 294 -19.90 -6.81 21.23
C LEU A 294 -20.66 -5.61 21.83
N SER A 295 -21.26 -4.77 20.99
CA SER A 295 -21.98 -3.56 21.36
C SER A 295 -23.37 -3.67 20.76
N GLU A 296 -24.29 -4.32 21.48
CA GLU A 296 -25.71 -4.45 21.10
C GLU A 296 -26.21 -3.17 20.43
N GLY A 297 -26.62 -3.25 19.16
CA GLY A 297 -26.61 -2.15 18.20
C GLY A 297 -27.03 -0.78 18.74
N GLN A 298 -26.17 0.21 18.48
CA GLN A 298 -26.26 1.55 19.08
C GLN A 298 -26.26 2.69 18.04
N GLY A 299 -26.60 2.44 16.77
CA GLY A 299 -26.66 3.51 15.76
C GLY A 299 -25.35 4.27 15.56
N ASP A 300 -24.25 3.55 15.36
CA ASP A 300 -22.91 4.12 15.15
C ASP A 300 -22.67 4.67 13.72
N ARG A 301 -23.53 4.27 12.76
CA ARG A 301 -23.45 4.54 11.31
C ARG A 301 -24.81 4.84 10.64
N PRO A 302 -25.68 5.66 11.24
CA PRO A 302 -27.06 5.86 10.77
C PRO A 302 -27.15 6.37 9.34
N LEU A 303 -26.28 7.30 8.94
CA LEU A 303 -26.31 7.85 7.59
C LEU A 303 -25.87 6.82 6.55
N THR A 304 -24.98 5.89 6.92
CA THR A 304 -24.63 4.76 6.03
C THR A 304 -25.83 3.86 5.81
N LEU A 305 -26.53 3.47 6.87
CA LEU A 305 -27.70 2.59 6.76
C LEU A 305 -28.82 3.24 5.96
N LEU A 306 -29.14 4.51 6.24
CA LEU A 306 -30.15 5.25 5.48
C LEU A 306 -29.76 5.43 4.01
N PHE A 307 -28.49 5.69 3.73
CA PHE A 307 -27.98 5.78 2.36
C PHE A 307 -28.13 4.45 1.62
N LEU A 308 -27.72 3.35 2.25
CA LEU A 308 -27.85 2.00 1.67
C LEU A 308 -29.31 1.60 1.48
N TYR A 309 -30.16 1.87 2.47
CA TYR A 309 -31.59 1.59 2.40
C TYR A 309 -32.22 2.33 1.22
N ALA A 310 -32.05 3.66 1.16
CA ALA A 310 -32.60 4.49 0.09
C ALA A 310 -32.17 4.00 -1.31
N LEU A 311 -30.89 3.65 -1.49
CA LEU A 311 -30.42 3.11 -2.75
C LEU A 311 -30.99 1.70 -3.04
N SER A 312 -31.02 0.81 -2.04
CA SER A 312 -31.56 -0.54 -2.21
C SER A 312 -33.05 -0.52 -2.59
N SER A 313 -33.83 0.40 -2.01
CA SER A 313 -35.25 0.60 -2.36
C SER A 313 -35.44 1.08 -3.81
N ILE A 314 -34.48 1.80 -4.39
CA ILE A 314 -34.54 2.27 -5.79
C ILE A 314 -34.22 1.12 -6.75
N PHE A 315 -33.20 0.31 -6.45
CA PHE A 315 -32.73 -0.72 -7.38
C PHE A 315 -33.53 -2.03 -7.31
N ASN A 316 -34.22 -2.31 -6.20
CA ASN A 316 -35.07 -3.50 -6.01
C ASN A 316 -34.37 -4.82 -6.42
N THR A 317 -33.07 -4.92 -6.13
CA THR A 317 -32.25 -6.12 -6.39
C THR A 317 -32.03 -6.91 -5.09
N ASN A 318 -31.49 -8.13 -5.21
CA ASN A 318 -31.02 -8.87 -4.03
C ASN A 318 -30.06 -7.99 -3.22
N SER A 319 -30.30 -7.88 -1.92
CA SER A 319 -29.52 -7.00 -1.03
C SER A 319 -28.03 -7.35 -1.02
N THR A 320 -27.65 -8.62 -1.17
CA THR A 320 -26.23 -9.00 -1.27
C THR A 320 -25.60 -8.54 -2.59
N GLU A 321 -26.28 -8.70 -3.72
CA GLU A 321 -25.79 -8.22 -5.02
C GLU A 321 -25.70 -6.69 -5.07
N PHE A 322 -26.68 -6.01 -4.48
CA PHE A 322 -26.67 -4.56 -4.31
C PHE A 322 -25.47 -4.11 -3.46
N LEU A 323 -25.26 -4.75 -2.31
CA LEU A 323 -24.17 -4.43 -1.40
C LEU A 323 -22.79 -4.71 -2.03
N ASN A 324 -22.66 -5.77 -2.83
CA ASN A 324 -21.44 -6.00 -3.61
C ASN A 324 -21.22 -4.93 -4.69
N SER A 325 -22.31 -4.44 -5.28
CA SER A 325 -22.25 -3.41 -6.33
C SER A 325 -21.93 -2.01 -5.80
N ILE A 326 -22.11 -1.74 -4.50
CA ILE A 326 -21.85 -0.41 -3.94
C ILE A 326 -20.40 0.05 -4.12
N PHE A 327 -19.45 -0.88 -4.22
CA PHE A 327 -18.04 -0.58 -4.39
C PHE A 327 -17.70 0.08 -5.74
N PHE A 328 -18.55 -0.11 -6.76
CA PHE A 328 -18.45 0.61 -8.03
C PHE A 328 -18.74 2.11 -7.87
N LEU A 329 -19.50 2.49 -6.85
CA LEU A 329 -19.73 3.89 -6.50
C LEU A 329 -18.66 4.42 -5.54
N LEU A 330 -18.32 3.65 -4.51
CA LEU A 330 -17.38 4.10 -3.46
C LEU A 330 -15.97 4.31 -3.99
N THR A 331 -15.49 3.44 -4.89
CA THR A 331 -14.11 3.54 -5.39
C THR A 331 -13.87 4.81 -6.21
N PRO A 332 -14.70 5.18 -7.21
CA PRO A 332 -14.63 6.47 -7.88
C PRO A 332 -14.73 7.67 -6.92
N LEU A 333 -15.61 7.63 -5.92
CA LEU A 333 -15.75 8.71 -4.94
C LEU A 333 -14.50 8.86 -4.07
N LEU A 334 -13.86 7.76 -3.68
CA LEU A 334 -12.58 7.79 -2.96
C LEU A 334 -11.45 8.35 -3.83
N ILE A 335 -11.41 7.98 -5.11
CA ILE A 335 -10.45 8.53 -6.07
C ILE A 335 -10.61 10.05 -6.20
N LEU A 336 -11.85 10.52 -6.36
CA LEU A 336 -12.16 11.95 -6.49
C LEU A 336 -11.84 12.73 -5.21
N SER A 337 -12.22 12.22 -4.03
CA SER A 337 -11.91 12.86 -2.75
C SER A 337 -10.41 12.90 -2.48
N SER A 338 -9.67 11.81 -2.77
CA SER A 338 -8.21 11.76 -2.70
C SER A 338 -7.56 12.79 -3.64
N TYR A 339 -8.07 12.92 -4.87
CA TYR A 339 -7.61 13.93 -5.82
C TYR A 339 -7.85 15.36 -5.29
N PHE A 340 -9.05 15.64 -4.76
CA PHE A 340 -9.36 16.96 -4.21
C PHE A 340 -8.46 17.33 -3.03
N PHE A 341 -8.24 16.39 -2.11
CA PHE A 341 -7.31 16.60 -1.00
C PHE A 341 -5.89 16.83 -1.50
N ALA A 342 -5.37 15.94 -2.34
CA ALA A 342 -4.02 16.05 -2.88
C ALA A 342 -3.78 17.35 -3.66
N LYS A 343 -4.78 17.84 -4.42
CA LYS A 343 -4.72 19.12 -5.12
C LYS A 343 -4.58 20.30 -4.16
N GLN A 344 -5.09 20.20 -2.94
CA GLN A 344 -4.87 21.23 -1.91
C GLN A 344 -3.53 21.09 -1.21
N VAL A 345 -2.98 19.88 -1.12
CA VAL A 345 -1.66 19.60 -0.55
C VAL A 345 -0.54 20.16 -1.41
N ARG A 346 -0.61 19.94 -2.73
CA ARG A 346 0.38 20.37 -3.73
C ARG A 346 -0.32 20.96 -4.97
N ASP A 347 0.04 20.47 -6.15
CA ASP A 347 -0.47 20.92 -7.45
C ASP A 347 -1.31 19.83 -8.12
N GLN A 348 -1.77 20.12 -9.34
CA GLN A 348 -2.60 19.19 -10.11
C GLN A 348 -1.84 17.94 -10.55
N ASN A 349 -0.53 18.03 -10.77
CA ASN A 349 0.28 16.88 -11.20
C ASN A 349 0.43 15.88 -10.05
N PHE A 350 0.71 16.38 -8.84
CA PHE A 350 0.69 15.59 -7.62
C PHE A 350 -0.65 14.88 -7.43
N ALA A 351 -1.76 15.62 -7.54
CA ALA A 351 -3.11 15.07 -7.37
C ALA A 351 -3.43 13.95 -8.37
N ARG A 352 -2.94 14.06 -9.61
CA ARG A 352 -3.13 13.03 -10.63
C ARG A 352 -2.38 11.74 -10.33
N VAL A 353 -1.19 11.81 -9.73
CA VAL A 353 -0.47 10.59 -9.29
C VAL A 353 -1.19 9.95 -8.12
N VAL A 354 -1.62 10.75 -7.13
CA VAL A 354 -2.42 10.25 -6.00
C VAL A 354 -3.64 9.48 -6.50
N MET A 355 -4.35 10.05 -7.46
CA MET A 355 -5.52 9.43 -8.07
C MET A 355 -5.20 8.07 -8.72
N ILE A 356 -4.08 7.93 -9.44
CA ILE A 356 -3.64 6.64 -10.01
C ILE A 356 -3.28 5.61 -8.93
N LEU A 357 -2.73 6.05 -7.79
CA LEU A 357 -2.36 5.15 -6.69
C LEU A 357 -3.53 4.77 -5.77
N THR A 358 -4.62 5.55 -5.78
CA THR A 358 -5.77 5.33 -4.89
C THR A 358 -6.44 3.96 -5.05
N PRO A 359 -6.63 3.39 -6.26
CA PRO A 359 -7.16 2.02 -6.43
C PRO A 359 -6.35 0.93 -5.70
N PHE A 360 -5.09 1.20 -5.38
CA PHE A 360 -4.17 0.25 -4.72
C PHE A 360 -3.90 0.63 -3.25
N SER A 361 -4.69 1.56 -2.69
CA SER A 361 -4.53 1.96 -1.29
C SER A 361 -5.18 0.94 -0.34
N TYR A 362 -4.86 1.06 0.94
CA TYR A 362 -5.48 0.23 1.97
C TYR A 362 -6.98 0.41 2.02
N GLN A 363 -7.47 1.63 1.81
CA GLN A 363 -8.90 1.91 1.81
C GLN A 363 -9.66 1.10 0.75
N VAL A 364 -9.08 0.88 -0.43
CA VAL A 364 -9.72 0.07 -1.47
C VAL A 364 -9.57 -1.42 -1.18
N ILE A 365 -8.35 -1.91 -1.00
CA ILE A 365 -8.11 -3.36 -0.92
C ILE A 365 -8.65 -3.95 0.39
N VAL A 366 -8.32 -3.34 1.53
CA VAL A 366 -8.86 -3.79 2.82
C VAL A 366 -10.36 -3.50 2.87
N GLY A 367 -10.82 -2.37 2.33
CA GLY A 367 -12.23 -1.98 2.38
C GLY A 367 -13.14 -2.92 1.60
N LEU A 368 -12.65 -3.47 0.48
CA LEU A 368 -13.33 -4.54 -0.24
C LEU A 368 -13.34 -5.84 0.56
N TYR A 369 -12.18 -6.27 1.06
CA TYR A 369 -12.05 -7.54 1.81
C TYR A 369 -12.93 -7.58 3.06
N THR A 370 -12.99 -6.49 3.79
CA THR A 370 -13.76 -6.39 5.02
C THR A 370 -15.20 -5.98 4.77
N GLY A 371 -15.48 -5.29 3.67
CA GLY A 371 -16.81 -4.70 3.45
C GLY A 371 -17.06 -3.46 4.30
N PHE A 372 -16.01 -2.68 4.58
CA PHE A 372 -16.06 -1.45 5.39
C PHE A 372 -16.81 -0.28 4.73
N ILE A 373 -18.06 -0.48 4.32
CA ILE A 373 -18.86 0.53 3.61
C ILE A 373 -18.99 1.83 4.41
N ALA A 374 -19.30 1.74 5.71
CA ALA A 374 -19.39 2.89 6.61
C ALA A 374 -18.06 3.63 6.74
N ASN A 375 -16.99 2.90 7.06
CA ASN A 375 -15.65 3.47 7.19
C ASN A 375 -15.20 4.14 5.88
N TRP A 376 -15.51 3.54 4.73
CA TRP A 376 -15.15 4.06 3.41
C TRP A 376 -15.85 5.38 3.08
N LEU A 377 -17.17 5.49 3.35
CA LEU A 377 -17.92 6.75 3.22
C LEU A 377 -17.38 7.84 4.16
N ALA A 378 -17.02 7.46 5.39
CA ALA A 378 -16.42 8.35 6.37
C ALA A 378 -15.01 8.83 5.95
N VAL A 379 -14.19 7.96 5.34
CA VAL A 379 -12.87 8.36 4.82
C VAL A 379 -13.00 9.28 3.60
N ILE A 380 -13.98 9.04 2.72
CA ILE A 380 -14.28 9.94 1.58
C ILE A 380 -14.58 11.35 2.09
N THR A 381 -15.47 11.46 3.09
CA THR A 381 -15.83 12.75 3.69
C THR A 381 -14.67 13.37 4.47
N THR A 382 -13.86 12.57 5.17
CA THR A 382 -12.61 13.00 5.83
C THR A 382 -11.63 13.66 4.86
N PHE A 383 -11.39 13.06 3.69
CA PHE A 383 -10.50 13.66 2.68
C PHE A 383 -11.07 14.97 2.11
N ILE A 384 -12.40 15.04 1.93
CA ILE A 384 -13.08 16.30 1.56
C ILE A 384 -12.87 17.35 2.66
N THR A 385 -13.05 17.00 3.93
CA THR A 385 -12.82 17.88 5.08
C THR A 385 -11.38 18.41 5.09
N PHE A 386 -10.37 17.54 4.93
CA PHE A 386 -8.97 17.96 4.87
C PHE A 386 -8.71 18.94 3.71
N ALA A 387 -9.27 18.68 2.53
CA ALA A 387 -9.18 19.58 1.40
C ALA A 387 -9.79 20.96 1.71
N LEU A 388 -10.97 20.98 2.34
CA LEU A 388 -11.69 22.20 2.68
C LEU A 388 -10.99 23.01 3.77
N ILE A 389 -10.40 22.35 4.78
CA ILE A 389 -9.60 23.02 5.83
C ILE A 389 -8.41 23.74 5.20
N LEU A 390 -7.65 23.07 4.32
CA LEU A 390 -6.53 23.70 3.62
C LEU A 390 -6.98 24.84 2.69
N LYS A 391 -8.17 24.73 2.10
CA LYS A 391 -8.77 25.77 1.27
C LYS A 391 -9.20 26.99 2.10
N LEU A 392 -9.85 26.76 3.24
CA LEU A 392 -10.29 27.81 4.17
C LEU A 392 -9.10 28.60 4.68
N GLU A 393 -8.01 27.91 4.98
CA GLU A 393 -6.80 28.55 5.46
C GLU A 393 -6.18 29.49 4.42
N LYS A 394 -6.12 29.06 3.16
CA LYS A 394 -5.63 29.90 2.04
C LYS A 394 -6.58 31.06 1.74
N ASN A 395 -7.89 30.84 1.88
CA ASN A 395 -8.92 31.82 1.55
C ASN A 395 -10.14 31.63 2.45
N PHE A 396 -10.27 32.52 3.44
CA PHE A 396 -11.33 32.44 4.44
C PHE A 396 -12.69 32.81 3.82
N LYS A 397 -13.59 31.82 3.74
CA LYS A 397 -14.95 32.00 3.20
C LYS A 397 -15.96 31.26 4.07
N LEU A 398 -17.05 31.92 4.46
CA LEU A 398 -18.13 31.33 5.28
C LEU A 398 -18.72 30.07 4.66
N VAL A 399 -18.92 30.05 3.34
CA VAL A 399 -19.38 28.85 2.62
C VAL A 399 -18.43 27.67 2.84
N THR A 400 -17.12 27.91 2.91
CA THR A 400 -16.16 26.82 3.18
C THR A 400 -16.26 26.32 4.61
N ILE A 401 -16.55 27.19 5.59
CA ILE A 401 -16.81 26.81 7.00
C ILE A 401 -18.05 25.92 7.08
N LEU A 402 -19.16 26.31 6.43
CA LEU A 402 -20.38 25.52 6.36
C LEU A 402 -20.12 24.14 5.74
N LEU A 403 -19.38 24.08 4.63
CA LEU A 403 -19.02 22.81 4.00
C LEU A 403 -18.12 21.94 4.88
N ILE A 404 -17.18 22.53 5.65
CA ILE A 404 -16.40 21.79 6.65
C ILE A 404 -17.33 21.20 7.69
N PHE A 405 -18.19 22.02 8.30
CA PHE A 405 -19.16 21.56 9.29
C PHE A 405 -20.00 20.38 8.78
N LEU A 406 -20.62 20.53 7.60
CA LEU A 406 -21.42 19.46 6.98
C LEU A 406 -20.60 18.20 6.68
N SER A 407 -19.35 18.34 6.24
CA SER A 407 -18.49 17.18 5.95
C SER A 407 -18.07 16.41 7.20
N VAL A 408 -17.76 17.11 8.30
CA VAL A 408 -17.42 16.47 9.58
C VAL A 408 -18.68 15.84 10.20
N LEU A 409 -19.82 16.52 10.12
CA LEU A 409 -21.12 15.99 10.53
C LEU A 409 -21.46 14.70 9.77
N ALA A 410 -21.27 14.70 8.46
CA ALA A 410 -21.46 13.50 7.64
C ALA A 410 -20.49 12.37 8.05
N THR A 411 -19.21 12.70 8.33
CA THR A 411 -18.23 11.71 8.81
C THR A 411 -18.71 11.05 10.10
N MET A 412 -19.21 11.85 11.06
CA MET A 412 -19.75 11.38 12.34
C MET A 412 -20.90 10.39 12.16
N PHE A 413 -21.88 10.73 11.30
CA PHE A 413 -23.03 9.86 11.06
C PHE A 413 -22.77 8.69 10.10
N PHE A 414 -21.71 8.74 9.30
CA PHE A 414 -21.26 7.60 8.51
C PHE A 414 -20.50 6.60 9.37
N HIS A 415 -19.54 7.05 10.18
CA HIS A 415 -18.77 6.15 11.04
C HIS A 415 -18.11 6.91 12.19
N THR A 416 -18.56 6.60 13.41
CA THR A 416 -18.16 7.28 14.64
C THR A 416 -16.66 7.16 14.95
N TYR A 417 -16.02 6.04 14.63
CA TYR A 417 -14.58 5.84 14.89
C TYR A 417 -13.70 6.67 13.93
N THR A 418 -14.03 6.73 12.64
CA THR A 418 -13.30 7.58 11.68
C THR A 418 -13.44 9.06 12.01
N TRP A 419 -14.62 9.46 12.51
CA TRP A 419 -14.85 10.82 12.98
C TRP A 419 -13.92 11.19 14.15
N THR A 420 -13.68 10.26 15.06
CA THR A 420 -12.74 10.47 16.17
C THR A 420 -11.31 10.63 15.67
N TYR A 421 -10.88 9.79 14.73
CA TYR A 421 -9.60 9.96 14.03
C TYR A 421 -9.50 11.33 13.33
N LEU A 422 -10.57 11.78 12.66
CA LEU A 422 -10.64 13.08 12.00
C LEU A 422 -10.48 14.22 13.01
N LEU A 423 -11.23 14.21 14.11
CA LEU A 423 -11.14 15.23 15.16
C LEU A 423 -9.75 15.26 15.81
N ALA A 424 -9.17 14.10 16.11
CA ALA A 424 -7.85 14.00 16.69
C ALA A 424 -6.77 14.50 15.70
N THR A 425 -6.92 14.22 14.40
CA THR A 425 -6.05 14.76 13.35
C THR A 425 -6.13 16.28 13.27
N ILE A 426 -7.35 16.84 13.25
CA ILE A 426 -7.56 18.30 13.20
C ILE A 426 -6.97 18.97 14.46
N SER A 427 -7.19 18.37 15.63
CA SER A 427 -6.67 18.85 16.91
C SER A 427 -5.14 18.90 16.91
N LEU A 428 -4.49 17.80 16.51
CA LEU A 428 -3.04 17.71 16.43
C LEU A 428 -2.49 18.68 15.38
N PHE A 429 -3.14 18.80 14.22
CA PHE A 429 -2.78 19.77 13.18
C PHE A 429 -2.81 21.21 13.71
N LEU A 430 -3.89 21.61 14.39
CA LEU A 430 -4.00 22.93 15.00
C LEU A 430 -2.94 23.14 16.08
N GLY A 431 -2.71 22.14 16.94
CA GLY A 431 -1.69 22.19 18.00
C GLY A 431 -0.28 22.40 17.43
N ILE A 432 0.11 21.60 16.44
CA ILE A 432 1.39 21.73 15.72
C ILE A 432 1.52 23.16 15.16
N LYS A 433 0.49 23.68 14.51
CA LYS A 433 0.56 25.02 13.92
C LYS A 433 0.59 26.14 14.96
N ILE A 434 -0.15 26.03 16.05
CA ILE A 434 -0.12 27.02 17.14
C ILE A 434 1.30 27.05 17.73
N ILE A 435 1.94 25.90 17.92
CA ILE A 435 3.30 25.80 18.49
C ILE A 435 4.34 26.36 17.51
N PHE A 436 4.34 25.88 16.26
CA PHE A 436 5.43 26.16 15.30
C PHE A 436 5.19 27.40 14.42
N GLU A 437 3.95 27.87 14.29
CA GLU A 437 3.56 28.95 13.38
C GLU A 437 2.70 30.04 14.04
N ARG A 438 2.82 30.23 15.36
CA ARG A 438 2.03 31.20 16.15
C ARG A 438 1.84 32.60 15.53
N ARG A 439 2.81 33.09 14.75
CA ARG A 439 2.76 34.43 14.13
C ARG A 439 2.11 34.46 12.74
N LYS A 440 1.87 33.30 12.11
CA LYS A 440 1.33 33.17 10.75
C LYS A 440 -0.10 32.67 10.72
N ILE A 441 -0.56 32.01 11.80
CA ILE A 441 -1.90 31.44 11.85
C ILE A 441 -2.95 32.53 12.08
N SER A 442 -3.99 32.53 11.26
CA SER A 442 -5.13 33.44 11.44
C SER A 442 -5.96 33.01 12.64
N LEU A 443 -6.14 33.90 13.61
CA LEU A 443 -7.00 33.66 14.78
C LEU A 443 -8.44 33.33 14.35
N LYS A 444 -8.95 34.00 13.30
CA LYS A 444 -10.28 33.71 12.73
C LYS A 444 -10.39 32.25 12.27
N PHE A 445 -9.36 31.74 11.59
CA PHE A 445 -9.31 30.34 11.15
C PHE A 445 -9.34 29.37 12.35
N VAL A 446 -8.50 29.60 13.37
CA VAL A 446 -8.45 28.75 14.58
C VAL A 446 -9.79 28.74 15.30
N ILE A 447 -10.36 29.91 15.57
CA ILE A 447 -11.65 30.04 16.25
C ILE A 447 -12.75 29.35 15.44
N SER A 448 -12.79 29.51 14.11
CA SER A 448 -13.80 28.85 13.29
C SER A 448 -13.72 27.32 13.35
N ILE A 449 -12.52 26.74 13.26
CA ILE A 449 -12.36 25.28 13.38
C ILE A 449 -12.71 24.80 14.80
N PHE A 450 -12.29 25.53 15.83
CA PHE A 450 -12.64 25.22 17.22
C PHE A 450 -14.15 25.26 17.46
N LEU A 451 -14.85 26.29 16.96
CA LEU A 451 -16.30 26.39 17.05
C LEU A 451 -16.99 25.24 16.31
N ILE A 452 -16.50 24.83 15.14
CA ILE A 452 -17.03 23.63 14.46
C ILE A 452 -16.89 22.40 15.35
N MET A 453 -15.72 22.17 15.93
CA MET A 453 -15.48 21.02 16.81
C MET A 453 -16.38 21.06 18.05
N LEU A 454 -16.53 22.22 18.68
CA LEU A 454 -17.41 22.41 19.85
C LEU A 454 -18.88 22.13 19.48
N SER A 455 -19.37 22.70 18.38
CA SER A 455 -20.73 22.47 17.91
C SER A 455 -20.99 20.99 17.61
N LEU A 456 -20.01 20.26 17.05
CA LEU A 456 -20.16 18.84 16.76
C LEU A 456 -20.10 17.97 18.01
N GLY A 457 -19.29 18.33 19.01
CA GLY A 457 -19.34 17.69 20.32
C GLY A 457 -20.71 17.87 20.98
N ALA A 458 -21.32 19.05 20.83
CA ALA A 458 -22.70 19.26 21.28
C ALA A 458 -23.70 18.40 20.50
N VAL A 459 -23.58 18.29 19.17
CA VAL A 459 -24.46 17.40 18.39
C VAL A 459 -24.31 15.94 18.83
N ASP A 460 -23.10 15.45 19.06
CA ASP A 460 -22.85 14.08 19.52
C ASP A 460 -23.50 13.81 20.88
N TYR A 461 -23.38 14.75 21.82
CA TYR A 461 -24.07 14.70 23.11
C TYR A 461 -25.60 14.68 22.96
N LEU A 462 -26.16 15.62 22.18
CA LEU A 462 -27.60 15.71 21.96
C LEU A 462 -28.14 14.46 21.25
N LYS A 463 -27.34 13.82 20.38
CA LYS A 463 -27.69 12.55 19.74
C LYS A 463 -27.92 11.44 20.79
N GLY A 464 -27.09 11.38 21.83
CA GLY A 464 -27.29 10.42 22.93
C GLY A 464 -28.53 10.70 23.74
N GLU A 465 -28.73 11.96 24.14
CA GLU A 465 -29.84 12.35 25.01
C GLU A 465 -31.21 12.23 24.32
N PHE A 466 -31.31 12.59 23.03
CA PHE A 466 -32.60 12.65 22.33
C PHE A 466 -32.92 11.43 21.48
N LEU A 467 -31.91 10.72 21.01
CA LEU A 467 -32.10 9.58 20.10
C LEU A 467 -31.70 8.25 20.73
N GLU A 468 -31.28 8.23 22.01
CA GLU A 468 -30.75 7.02 22.67
C GLU A 468 -29.65 6.33 21.84
N SER A 469 -28.95 7.12 21.02
CA SER A 469 -27.95 6.67 20.07
C SER A 469 -26.57 6.69 20.72
N ASN A 470 -25.62 5.94 20.17
CA ASN A 470 -24.26 5.90 20.68
C ASN A 470 -23.63 7.31 20.71
N VAL A 471 -23.33 7.84 21.89
CA VAL A 471 -22.51 9.04 22.03
C VAL A 471 -21.08 8.68 21.66
N GLY A 472 -20.63 9.16 20.50
CA GLY A 472 -19.35 8.78 19.94
C GLY A 472 -18.18 9.10 20.86
N ILE A 473 -18.17 10.25 21.51
CA ILE A 473 -17.12 10.61 22.48
C ILE A 473 -17.12 9.63 23.66
N GLN A 474 -18.29 9.34 24.24
CA GLN A 474 -18.40 8.47 25.41
C GLN A 474 -18.00 7.02 25.08
N SER A 475 -18.51 6.46 23.97
CA SER A 475 -18.14 5.12 23.52
C SER A 475 -16.66 5.03 23.20
N ASN A 476 -16.04 6.07 22.65
CA ASN A 476 -14.60 6.07 22.43
C ASN A 476 -13.80 6.18 23.73
N VAL A 477 -14.29 6.90 24.74
CA VAL A 477 -13.64 6.96 26.05
C VAL A 477 -13.73 5.62 26.78
N ILE A 478 -14.92 4.99 26.80
CA ILE A 478 -15.14 3.67 27.40
C ILE A 478 -14.28 2.63 26.67
N ARG A 479 -14.34 2.61 25.33
CA ARG A 479 -13.51 1.71 24.55
C ARG A 479 -12.04 1.98 24.79
N ALA A 480 -11.60 3.24 24.84
CA ALA A 480 -10.21 3.58 25.15
C ALA A 480 -9.78 3.09 26.54
N THR A 481 -10.63 3.12 27.56
CA THR A 481 -10.30 2.57 28.88
C THR A 481 -10.22 1.04 28.87
N ASP A 482 -10.99 0.38 28.01
CA ASP A 482 -11.02 -1.09 27.93
C ASP A 482 -9.91 -1.66 27.04
N VAL A 483 -9.57 -0.94 25.95
CA VAL A 483 -8.66 -1.43 24.90
C VAL A 483 -7.29 -0.79 24.91
N LEU A 484 -7.10 0.34 25.62
CA LEU A 484 -5.78 0.93 25.79
C LEU A 484 -5.18 0.49 27.11
N SER A 485 -4.12 -0.30 27.06
CA SER A 485 -3.46 -0.79 28.27
C SER A 485 -1.94 -0.86 28.15
N VAL A 486 -1.26 -0.91 29.29
CA VAL A 486 0.19 -1.15 29.34
C VAL A 486 0.52 -2.58 28.85
N TYR A 487 -0.42 -3.52 29.00
CA TYR A 487 -0.29 -4.86 28.45
C TYR A 487 -0.27 -4.82 26.92
N GLU A 488 -1.16 -4.05 26.29
CA GLU A 488 -1.14 -3.84 24.84
C GLU A 488 0.16 -3.17 24.38
N PHE A 489 0.78 -2.31 25.21
CA PHE A 489 2.11 -1.79 24.89
C PHE A 489 3.16 -2.89 24.83
N THR A 490 3.12 -3.88 25.72
CA THR A 490 4.03 -5.03 25.63
C THR A 490 3.72 -5.91 24.41
N ASP A 491 2.45 -6.04 24.05
CA ASP A 491 1.99 -6.87 22.92
C ASP A 491 1.94 -6.13 21.57
N ARG A 492 2.31 -4.84 21.54
CA ARG A 492 2.20 -3.96 20.35
C ARG A 492 2.79 -4.56 19.08
N TRP A 493 3.89 -5.30 19.20
CA TRP A 493 4.54 -5.95 18.07
C TRP A 493 3.71 -7.12 17.54
N ASN A 494 3.14 -7.95 18.42
CA ASN A 494 2.29 -9.06 18.04
C ASN A 494 0.98 -8.54 17.43
N ASN A 495 0.37 -7.51 18.00
CA ASN A 495 -0.80 -6.83 17.41
C ASN A 495 -0.52 -6.27 16.02
N THR A 496 0.62 -5.58 15.84
CA THR A 496 1.02 -5.04 14.53
C THR A 496 1.28 -6.17 13.53
N MET A 497 2.03 -7.20 13.95
CA MET A 497 2.28 -8.39 13.12
C MET A 497 0.97 -9.04 12.72
N TYR A 498 0.08 -9.32 13.67
CA TYR A 498 -1.22 -9.95 13.44
C TYR A 498 -2.08 -9.15 12.46
N ASN A 499 -2.14 -7.83 12.59
CA ASN A 499 -2.85 -6.95 11.64
C ASN A 499 -2.31 -7.07 10.21
N PHE A 500 -0.98 -7.11 10.09
CA PHE A 500 -0.31 -7.15 8.80
C PHE A 500 -0.18 -8.56 8.22
N THR A 501 -0.37 -9.63 8.98
CA THR A 501 -0.22 -11.00 8.46
C THR A 501 -1.53 -11.77 8.41
N VAL A 502 -2.37 -11.66 9.44
CA VAL A 502 -3.54 -12.54 9.62
C VAL A 502 -4.86 -11.79 9.57
N PHE A 503 -5.02 -10.71 10.36
CA PHE A 503 -6.34 -10.12 10.64
C PHE A 503 -7.14 -9.74 9.38
N PHE A 504 -6.48 -9.10 8.41
CA PHE A 504 -7.06 -8.83 7.09
C PHE A 504 -6.32 -9.56 5.97
N GLY A 505 -5.97 -10.83 6.19
CA GLY A 505 -5.32 -11.66 5.18
C GLY A 505 -3.98 -11.10 4.66
N GLY A 506 -3.33 -10.24 5.44
CA GLY A 506 -2.12 -9.55 5.06
C GLY A 506 -2.27 -8.50 3.96
N TYR A 507 -3.47 -7.98 3.71
CA TYR A 507 -3.69 -6.93 2.71
C TYR A 507 -3.11 -5.56 3.11
N TYR A 508 -2.65 -5.38 4.35
CA TYR A 508 -1.80 -4.22 4.68
C TYR A 508 -0.35 -4.35 4.16
N ASN A 509 0.06 -5.50 3.61
CA ASN A 509 1.44 -5.76 3.20
C ASN A 509 1.87 -5.11 1.87
N ASN A 510 1.57 -3.83 1.68
CA ASN A 510 2.09 -3.07 0.55
C ASN A 510 3.43 -2.40 0.93
N THR A 511 4.50 -3.20 0.98
CA THR A 511 5.84 -2.74 1.38
C THR A 511 6.34 -1.60 0.50
N VAL A 512 6.07 -1.62 -0.81
CA VAL A 512 6.46 -0.55 -1.74
C VAL A 512 5.75 0.76 -1.39
N LEU A 513 4.44 0.72 -1.10
CA LEU A 513 3.68 1.89 -0.65
C LEU A 513 4.26 2.48 0.63
N LEU A 514 4.55 1.63 1.63
CA LEU A 514 5.10 2.05 2.92
C LEU A 514 6.51 2.63 2.80
N LEU A 515 7.39 2.01 2.00
CA LEU A 515 8.72 2.54 1.73
C LEU A 515 8.64 3.96 1.15
N PHE A 516 7.78 4.17 0.15
CA PHE A 516 7.59 5.50 -0.41
C PHE A 516 6.91 6.46 0.57
N ALA A 517 6.04 5.99 1.46
CA ALA A 517 5.44 6.83 2.50
C ALA A 517 6.51 7.33 3.49
N ILE A 518 7.43 6.48 3.94
CA ILE A 518 8.55 6.88 4.80
C ILE A 518 9.42 7.92 4.10
N VAL A 519 9.78 7.68 2.84
CA VAL A 519 10.52 8.68 2.05
C VAL A 519 9.70 9.96 1.93
N GLY A 520 8.39 9.87 1.67
CA GLY A 520 7.47 11.00 1.58
C GLY A 520 7.46 11.87 2.83
N MET A 521 7.51 11.26 4.03
CA MET A 521 7.62 11.98 5.30
C MET A 521 8.90 12.84 5.38
N LEU A 522 10.02 12.37 4.81
CA LEU A 522 11.27 13.14 4.74
C LEU A 522 11.15 14.38 3.84
N PHE A 523 10.17 14.43 2.94
CA PHE A 523 9.96 15.54 2.00
C PHE A 523 8.86 16.53 2.43
N LEU A 524 8.32 16.41 3.65
CA LEU A 524 7.36 17.36 4.22
C LEU A 524 8.01 18.71 4.57
N THR A 525 8.00 19.66 3.64
CA THR A 525 8.66 21.00 3.67
C THR A 525 8.18 22.03 4.70
N LYS A 526 7.42 21.65 5.75
CA LYS A 526 6.82 22.60 6.72
C LYS A 526 5.83 23.60 6.07
N LYS A 527 5.18 23.21 4.98
CA LYS A 527 4.01 23.95 4.45
C LYS A 527 2.78 23.61 5.29
N ASN A 528 1.74 24.43 5.24
CA ASN A 528 0.52 24.23 6.02
C ASN A 528 -0.11 22.84 5.74
N SER A 529 -0.11 22.40 4.49
CA SER A 529 -0.55 21.06 4.10
C SER A 529 0.33 19.92 4.63
N ASP A 530 1.60 20.18 4.92
CA ASP A 530 2.52 19.19 5.45
C ASP A 530 2.26 18.88 6.92
N TYR A 531 1.85 19.89 7.71
CA TYR A 531 1.45 19.65 9.09
C TYR A 531 0.18 18.81 9.18
N LEU A 532 -0.77 19.00 8.25
CA LEU A 532 -1.99 18.19 8.23
C LEU A 532 -1.69 16.74 7.86
N LEU A 533 -0.84 16.51 6.84
CA LEU A 533 -0.39 15.16 6.50
C LEU A 533 0.39 14.50 7.65
N ALA A 534 1.29 15.24 8.29
CA ALA A 534 2.03 14.74 9.46
C ALA A 534 1.07 14.40 10.62
N ALA A 535 0.12 15.27 10.92
CA ALA A 535 -0.87 15.04 11.97
C ALA A 535 -1.72 13.79 11.68
N SER A 536 -2.13 13.57 10.43
CA SER A 536 -2.91 12.38 10.04
C SER A 536 -2.16 11.05 10.25
N ILE A 537 -0.82 11.07 10.27
CA ILE A 537 -0.01 9.89 10.59
C ILE A 537 0.28 9.81 12.09
N PHE A 538 0.67 10.91 12.71
CA PHE A 538 1.12 10.93 14.10
C PHE A 538 -0.02 10.75 15.10
N VAL A 539 -1.25 11.08 14.73
CA VAL A 539 -2.42 10.83 15.58
C VAL A 539 -2.56 9.36 15.95
N ALA A 540 -2.10 8.46 15.07
CA ALA A 540 -2.18 7.02 15.30
C ALA A 540 -1.02 6.48 16.14
N ALA A 541 0.02 7.26 16.43
CA ALA A 541 1.17 6.79 17.18
C ALA A 541 0.79 6.26 18.58
N LEU A 542 -0.05 6.99 19.32
CA LEU A 542 -0.46 6.55 20.67
C LEU A 542 -1.37 5.32 20.63
N PRO A 543 -2.49 5.30 19.88
CA PRO A 543 -3.33 4.11 19.92
C PRO A 543 -2.70 2.89 19.24
N ILE A 544 -1.70 3.07 18.37
CA ILE A 544 -0.93 1.93 17.85
C ILE A 544 0.04 1.37 18.90
N LEU A 545 0.64 2.25 19.71
CA LEU A 545 1.53 1.80 20.78
C LEU A 545 0.77 1.16 21.94
N PHE A 546 -0.47 1.56 22.21
CA PHE A 546 -1.20 1.15 23.42
C PHE A 546 -2.52 0.43 23.16
N GLY A 547 -2.98 0.33 21.92
CA GLY A 547 -4.27 -0.28 21.59
C GLY A 547 -4.14 -1.68 21.02
N GLU A 548 -5.19 -2.47 21.23
CA GLU A 548 -5.35 -3.80 20.64
C GLU A 548 -5.33 -3.78 19.10
N TYR A 549 -5.19 -4.97 18.49
CA TYR A 549 -5.16 -5.14 17.04
C TYR A 549 -6.38 -4.49 16.33
N GLY A 550 -7.58 -4.56 16.92
CA GLY A 550 -8.80 -3.99 16.34
C GLY A 550 -8.72 -2.47 16.16
N VAL A 551 -8.25 -1.74 17.17
CA VAL A 551 -8.05 -0.28 17.10
C VAL A 551 -6.96 0.09 16.11
N GLN A 552 -5.83 -0.62 16.16
CA GLN A 552 -4.72 -0.44 15.24
C GLN A 552 -5.17 -0.56 13.77
N SER A 553 -5.96 -1.60 13.48
CA SER A 553 -6.44 -1.90 12.13
C SER A 553 -7.23 -0.72 11.53
N ARG A 554 -8.15 -0.14 12.29
CA ARG A 554 -8.96 1.00 11.84
C ARG A 554 -8.10 2.24 11.57
N LEU A 555 -7.10 2.50 12.41
CA LEU A 555 -6.19 3.62 12.20
C LEU A 555 -5.31 3.44 10.97
N TYR A 556 -4.80 2.24 10.70
CA TYR A 556 -4.07 1.96 9.45
C TYR A 556 -4.94 2.22 8.22
N TYR A 557 -6.23 1.88 8.30
CA TYR A 557 -7.18 2.13 7.23
C TYR A 557 -7.43 3.63 6.99
N ASP A 558 -7.58 4.42 8.05
CA ASP A 558 -7.97 5.83 7.94
C ASP A 558 -6.82 6.75 7.52
N MET A 559 -5.56 6.28 7.62
CA MET A 559 -4.38 7.04 7.24
C MET A 559 -4.26 7.26 5.71
N PRO A 560 -3.98 8.50 5.25
CA PRO A 560 -3.78 8.82 3.83
C PRO A 560 -2.39 8.40 3.32
N ILE A 561 -1.97 7.15 3.57
CA ILE A 561 -0.63 6.64 3.29
C ILE A 561 -0.27 6.78 1.81
N HIS A 562 -1.21 6.52 0.89
CA HIS A 562 -0.98 6.66 -0.56
C HIS A 562 -0.69 8.10 -0.99
N ILE A 563 -1.25 9.09 -0.28
CA ILE A 563 -0.98 10.51 -0.54
C ILE A 563 0.45 10.85 -0.15
N ILE A 564 0.92 10.36 1.00
CA ILE A 564 2.29 10.58 1.46
C ILE A 564 3.29 9.79 0.61
N ALA A 565 2.96 8.54 0.25
CA ALA A 565 3.76 7.72 -0.66
C ALA A 565 3.98 8.41 -2.01
N THR A 566 2.98 9.15 -2.50
CA THR A 566 3.11 9.94 -3.73
C THR A 566 4.23 11.00 -3.63
N LEU A 567 4.45 11.62 -2.46
CA LEU A 567 5.58 12.53 -2.26
C LEU A 567 6.92 11.81 -2.40
N GLY A 568 7.04 10.61 -1.82
CA GLY A 568 8.23 9.79 -1.95
C GLY A 568 8.48 9.37 -3.40
N LEU A 569 7.45 8.88 -4.08
CA LEU A 569 7.53 8.46 -5.49
C LEU A 569 7.94 9.62 -6.41
N LEU A 570 7.37 10.81 -6.20
CA LEU A 570 7.73 11.99 -6.99
C LEU A 570 9.12 12.50 -6.67
N SER A 571 9.59 12.37 -5.43
CA SER A 571 10.98 12.68 -5.08
C SER A 571 11.97 11.76 -5.84
N PHE A 572 11.62 10.47 -5.95
CA PHE A 572 12.38 9.52 -6.75
C PHE A 572 12.32 9.84 -8.25
N TYR A 573 11.13 10.16 -8.76
CA TYR A 573 10.94 10.56 -10.17
C TYR A 573 11.75 11.81 -10.53
N ASN A 574 11.77 12.81 -9.65
CA ASN A 574 12.49 14.08 -9.87
C ASN A 574 13.98 13.99 -9.55
N SER A 575 14.48 12.84 -9.10
CA SER A 575 15.88 12.67 -8.75
C SER A 575 16.81 12.75 -9.96
N LYS A 576 18.11 12.89 -9.69
CA LYS A 576 19.17 12.94 -10.72
C LYS A 576 19.49 11.56 -11.33
N LEU A 577 18.78 10.51 -10.94
CA LEU A 577 18.95 9.17 -11.49
C LEU A 577 18.72 9.17 -13.01
N GLY A 578 19.61 8.53 -13.76
CA GLY A 578 19.51 8.45 -15.22
C GLY A 578 18.20 7.76 -15.67
N SER A 579 17.62 8.23 -16.78
CA SER A 579 16.36 7.71 -17.32
C SER A 579 16.39 6.19 -17.56
N LYS A 580 17.58 5.65 -17.90
CA LYS A 580 17.83 4.21 -18.07
C LYS A 580 17.42 3.36 -16.86
N ILE A 581 17.61 3.84 -15.63
CA ILE A 581 17.18 3.10 -14.42
C ILE A 581 15.78 3.54 -14.01
N LYS A 582 15.53 4.85 -14.05
CA LYS A 582 14.31 5.46 -13.53
C LYS A 582 13.05 4.91 -14.19
N ILE A 583 13.05 4.76 -15.51
CA ILE A 583 11.87 4.30 -16.26
C ILE A 583 11.53 2.84 -15.91
N PRO A 584 12.46 1.86 -15.98
CA PRO A 584 12.20 0.50 -15.51
C PRO A 584 11.68 0.41 -14.07
N VAL A 585 12.24 1.20 -13.15
CA VAL A 585 11.79 1.20 -11.75
C VAL A 585 10.32 1.66 -11.65
N ILE A 586 9.94 2.72 -12.36
CA ILE A 586 8.55 3.22 -12.36
C ILE A 586 7.60 2.19 -12.98
N ILE A 587 8.01 1.55 -14.07
CA ILE A 587 7.25 0.48 -14.71
C ILE A 587 7.04 -0.67 -13.73
N PHE A 588 8.12 -1.12 -13.07
CA PHE A 588 8.07 -2.16 -12.05
C PHE A 588 7.12 -1.78 -10.91
N ILE A 589 7.23 -0.57 -10.36
CA ILE A 589 6.36 -0.08 -9.28
C ILE A 589 4.88 -0.11 -9.70
N PHE A 590 4.56 0.33 -10.91
CA PHE A 590 3.18 0.34 -11.40
C PHE A 590 2.63 -1.08 -11.60
N ILE A 591 3.42 -1.98 -12.21
CA ILE A 591 3.05 -3.39 -12.36
C ILE A 591 2.91 -4.06 -11.00
N HIS A 592 3.79 -3.76 -10.04
CA HIS A 592 3.71 -4.26 -8.68
C HIS A 592 2.42 -3.83 -7.97
N PHE A 593 2.00 -2.57 -8.11
CA PHE A 593 0.72 -2.10 -7.57
C PHE A 593 -0.47 -2.79 -8.22
N LEU A 594 -0.44 -2.95 -9.55
CA LEU A 594 -1.48 -3.69 -10.28
C LEU A 594 -1.56 -5.14 -9.81
N LEU A 595 -0.42 -5.81 -9.65
CA LEU A 595 -0.32 -7.18 -9.17
C LEU A 595 -0.83 -7.30 -7.73
N TYR A 596 -0.42 -6.38 -6.84
CA TYR A 596 -0.92 -6.31 -5.48
C TYR A 596 -2.45 -6.18 -5.47
N GLY A 597 -3.02 -5.28 -6.27
CA GLY A 597 -4.47 -5.09 -6.36
C GLY A 597 -5.18 -6.36 -6.83
N ILE A 598 -4.85 -6.85 -8.03
CA ILE A 598 -5.49 -8.02 -8.65
C ILE A 598 -5.31 -9.27 -7.78
N ARG A 599 -4.09 -9.60 -7.36
CA ARG A 599 -3.84 -10.76 -6.48
C ARG A 599 -4.68 -10.70 -5.20
N SER A 600 -4.79 -9.52 -4.58
CA SER A 600 -5.53 -9.39 -3.32
C SER A 600 -6.99 -9.75 -3.51
N VAL A 601 -7.64 -9.17 -4.54
CA VAL A 601 -9.05 -9.45 -4.82
C VAL A 601 -9.30 -10.85 -5.38
N SER A 602 -8.34 -11.46 -6.10
CA SER A 602 -8.44 -12.86 -6.54
C SER A 602 -8.55 -13.85 -5.37
N ASN A 603 -7.95 -13.53 -4.22
CA ASN A 603 -7.96 -14.39 -3.04
C ASN A 603 -9.26 -14.27 -2.21
N PHE A 604 -10.25 -13.54 -2.69
CA PHE A 604 -11.57 -13.44 -2.05
C PHE A 604 -12.48 -14.64 -2.34
N GLN A 605 -12.06 -15.57 -3.21
CA GLN A 605 -12.76 -16.83 -3.44
C GLN A 605 -12.83 -17.65 -2.17
N LEU A 606 -14.02 -18.12 -1.82
CA LEU A 606 -14.19 -19.28 -0.94
C LEU A 606 -14.27 -20.49 -1.86
N VAL A 607 -13.19 -21.25 -1.96
CA VAL A 607 -13.27 -22.60 -2.52
C VAL A 607 -13.85 -23.46 -1.39
N MET A 608 -15.13 -23.82 -1.50
CA MET A 608 -15.78 -24.81 -0.63
C MET A 608 -15.33 -26.22 -0.99
#